data_AF-A0A353N338-F1
#
_entry.id   AF-A0A353N338-F1
#
_cell.length_a   1.000
_cell.length_b   1.000
_cell.length_c   1.000
_cell.angle_alpha   90.00
_cell.angle_beta   90.00
_cell.angle_gamma   90.00
#
_symmetry.space_group_name_H-M   'P 1'
#
loop_
_entity.id
_entity.type
_entity.pdbx_description
1 polymer ?
#
loop_
_entity_poly.entity_id
_entity_poly.type
_entity_poly.pdbx_seq_one_letter_code
_entity_poly.pdbx_strand_id
1 'polypeptide(L)'
;MLDMEVILEDGSAWSGFGKGGTAQGEVVFTTASSGYPQALSDPSFAGQILVFAFPMVGNYGVDEEALESSRPWVRAVVVDSLEDGRSLGTSLGEWLSLFDIPFMWGVDTRSIIRHIRSKGALMGCITPSGEGFTVMGKERGHPARDVSIATTEVIEGAGPTIVVV
;
A
#
# COMPACT_ATOMS: atom_id res chain seq x y z
N MET A 1 -4.89 -2.74 -18.82
CA MET A 1 -4.47 -3.85 -17.96
C MET A 1 -3.06 -4.19 -18.38
N LEU A 2 -2.11 -4.17 -17.45
CA LEU A 2 -0.72 -4.52 -17.70
C LEU A 2 -0.43 -5.85 -17.00
N ASP A 3 0.39 -6.69 -17.62
CA ASP A 3 1.06 -7.75 -16.89
C ASP A 3 2.05 -7.08 -15.94
N MET A 4 1.96 -7.42 -14.66
CA MET A 4 2.83 -6.90 -13.61
C MET A 4 3.46 -8.03 -12.82
N GLU A 5 4.61 -7.72 -12.22
CA GLU A 5 5.33 -8.62 -11.34
C GLU A 5 5.62 -7.92 -10.02
N VAL A 6 5.47 -8.67 -8.93
CA VAL A 6 6.10 -8.34 -7.66
C VAL A 6 7.37 -9.16 -7.53
N ILE A 7 8.50 -8.47 -7.36
CA ILE A 7 9.84 -9.08 -7.30
C ILE A 7 10.45 -8.69 -5.95
N LEU A 8 11.01 -9.66 -5.22
CA LEU A 8 11.68 -9.45 -3.95
C LEU A 8 13.20 -9.42 -4.13
N GLU A 9 13.91 -8.84 -3.18
CA GLU A 9 15.38 -8.72 -3.20
C GLU A 9 16.12 -10.07 -3.22
N ASP A 10 15.45 -11.16 -2.81
CA ASP A 10 15.99 -12.52 -2.88
C ASP A 10 15.76 -13.22 -4.24
N GLY A 11 15.18 -12.50 -5.21
CA GLY A 11 14.91 -12.98 -6.56
C GLY A 11 13.58 -13.71 -6.72
N SER A 12 12.79 -13.87 -5.64
CA SER A 12 11.46 -14.45 -5.73
C SER A 12 10.52 -13.49 -6.47
N ALA A 13 9.70 -14.00 -7.39
CA ALA A 13 8.80 -13.21 -8.20
C ALA A 13 7.44 -13.87 -8.35
N TRP A 14 6.40 -13.04 -8.45
CA TRP A 14 5.03 -13.46 -8.71
C TRP A 14 4.40 -12.55 -9.74
N SER A 15 3.69 -13.15 -10.69
CA SER A 15 3.02 -12.43 -11.76
C SER A 15 1.53 -12.25 -11.46
N GLY A 16 0.94 -11.24 -12.07
CA GLY A 16 -0.48 -10.92 -11.99
C GLY A 16 -0.79 -9.76 -12.92
N PHE A 17 -1.90 -9.09 -12.65
CA PHE A 17 -2.39 -7.97 -13.44
C PHE A 17 -2.29 -6.70 -12.63
N GLY A 18 -2.07 -5.56 -13.29
CA GLY A 18 -1.95 -4.31 -12.56
C GLY A 18 -2.20 -3.07 -13.39
N LYS A 19 -2.08 -1.93 -12.70
CA LYS A 19 -2.12 -0.58 -13.25
C LYS A 19 -1.17 0.32 -12.46
N GLY A 20 -0.57 1.29 -13.15
CA GLY A 20 0.44 2.19 -12.59
C GLY A 20 1.84 1.86 -13.13
N GLY A 21 2.84 2.54 -12.57
CA GLY A 21 4.24 2.34 -12.91
C GLY A 21 4.98 1.46 -11.91
N THR A 22 6.30 1.60 -11.89
CA THR A 22 7.17 0.85 -11.00
C THR A 22 7.30 1.52 -9.64
N ALA A 23 7.17 0.74 -8.56
CA ALA A 23 7.35 1.22 -7.20
C ALA A 23 8.14 0.20 -6.38
N GLN A 24 9.05 0.70 -5.54
CA GLN A 24 9.86 -0.11 -4.63
C GLN A 24 9.52 0.24 -3.18
N GLY A 25 9.56 -0.74 -2.30
CA GLY A 25 9.37 -0.57 -0.87
C GLY A 25 9.66 -1.83 -0.09
N GLU A 26 9.56 -1.72 1.24
CA GLU A 26 9.53 -2.89 2.10
C GLU A 26 8.20 -3.62 1.91
N VAL A 27 8.25 -4.92 1.59
CA VAL A 27 7.04 -5.72 1.36
C VAL A 27 6.52 -6.22 2.71
N VAL A 28 5.35 -5.71 3.08
CA VAL A 28 4.68 -6.05 4.33
C VAL A 28 3.30 -6.62 4.03
N PHE A 29 2.67 -7.23 5.03
CA PHE A 29 1.32 -7.77 4.87
C PHE A 29 0.41 -7.37 6.02
N THR A 30 -0.89 -7.30 5.73
CA THR A 30 -1.95 -7.15 6.72
C THR A 30 -2.93 -8.31 6.66
N THR A 31 -3.42 -8.73 7.82
CA THR A 31 -4.50 -9.71 7.95
C THR A 31 -5.87 -9.08 8.16
N ALA A 32 -5.96 -7.74 8.04
CA ALA A 32 -7.23 -7.04 8.11
C ALA A 32 -8.15 -7.50 6.98
N SER A 33 -9.36 -7.92 7.33
CA SER A 33 -10.41 -8.32 6.37
C SER A 33 -11.28 -7.15 5.91
N SER A 34 -11.12 -5.99 6.53
CA SER A 34 -11.84 -4.75 6.25
C SER A 34 -10.95 -3.55 6.60
N GLY A 35 -11.42 -2.34 6.31
CA GLY A 35 -10.66 -1.12 6.57
C GLY A 35 -9.47 -0.92 5.64
N TYR A 36 -9.55 -1.37 4.38
CA TYR A 36 -8.46 -1.18 3.42
C TYR A 36 -8.19 0.31 3.14
N PRO A 37 -9.16 1.25 3.05
CA PRO A 37 -8.82 2.65 2.84
C PRO A 37 -8.06 3.26 4.03
N GLN A 38 -8.45 2.88 5.26
CA GLN A 38 -7.78 3.31 6.49
C GLN A 38 -6.34 2.79 6.53
N ALA A 39 -6.13 1.49 6.25
CA ALA A 39 -4.78 0.93 6.20
C ALA A 39 -3.91 1.59 5.12
N LEU A 40 -4.48 1.93 3.96
CA LEU A 40 -3.74 2.56 2.87
C LEU A 40 -3.39 4.03 3.16
N SER A 41 -4.23 4.71 3.94
CA SER A 41 -4.06 6.12 4.36
C SER A 41 -3.35 6.27 5.70
N ASP A 42 -2.95 5.19 6.36
CA ASP A 42 -2.15 5.24 7.58
C ASP A 42 -0.68 5.59 7.22
N PRO A 43 -0.12 6.70 7.76
CA PRO A 43 1.25 7.12 7.48
C PRO A 43 2.34 6.10 7.87
N SER A 44 2.04 5.14 8.74
CA SER A 44 2.99 4.08 9.12
C SER A 44 3.39 3.17 7.96
N PHE A 45 2.58 3.09 6.90
CA PHE A 45 2.90 2.34 5.69
C PHE A 45 3.70 3.15 4.64
N ALA A 46 4.15 4.36 4.99
CA ALA A 46 5.02 5.15 4.12
C ALA A 46 6.28 4.37 3.74
N GLY A 47 6.55 4.26 2.43
CA GLY A 47 7.69 3.51 1.91
C GLY A 47 7.48 1.99 1.79
N GLN A 48 6.27 1.50 2.05
CA GLN A 48 5.96 0.07 2.05
C GLN A 48 5.04 -0.35 0.91
N ILE A 49 5.21 -1.58 0.43
CA ILE A 49 4.27 -2.25 -0.48
C ILE A 49 3.38 -3.13 0.39
N LEU A 50 2.07 -2.86 0.39
CA LEU A 50 1.13 -3.54 1.27
C LEU A 50 0.44 -4.71 0.56
N VAL A 51 0.66 -5.93 1.07
CA VAL A 51 0.01 -7.15 0.62
C VAL A 51 -1.19 -7.47 1.51
N PHE A 52 -2.38 -7.59 0.94
CA PHE A 52 -3.56 -8.01 1.69
C PHE A 52 -3.68 -9.52 1.75
N ALA A 53 -3.82 -10.06 2.95
CA ALA A 53 -4.09 -11.50 3.13
C ALA A 53 -5.54 -11.87 2.81
N PHE A 54 -6.46 -10.90 2.91
CA PHE A 54 -7.86 -11.14 2.60
C PHE A 54 -8.05 -11.16 1.08
N PRO A 55 -8.71 -12.18 0.50
CA PRO A 55 -8.71 -12.37 -0.95
C PRO A 55 -9.41 -11.27 -1.75
N MET A 56 -10.53 -10.74 -1.26
CA MET A 56 -11.35 -9.77 -1.98
C MET A 56 -11.19 -8.37 -1.39
N VAL A 57 -10.55 -7.46 -2.12
CA VAL A 57 -10.30 -6.08 -1.67
C VAL A 57 -10.92 -5.09 -2.65
N GLY A 58 -11.46 -3.97 -2.16
CA GLY A 58 -12.16 -2.97 -2.99
C GLY A 58 -13.68 -3.15 -3.07
N ASN A 59 -14.24 -4.10 -2.31
CA ASN A 59 -15.64 -4.50 -2.40
C ASN A 59 -16.67 -3.43 -1.99
N TYR A 60 -16.27 -2.37 -1.29
CA TYR A 60 -17.17 -1.28 -0.89
C TYR A 60 -16.75 0.12 -1.37
N GLY A 61 -15.67 0.23 -2.14
CA GLY A 61 -15.12 1.52 -2.57
C GLY A 61 -14.35 2.24 -1.46
N VAL A 62 -14.15 3.55 -1.61
CA VAL A 62 -13.42 4.39 -0.65
C VAL A 62 -14.34 5.52 -0.17
N ASP A 63 -14.48 5.62 1.15
CA ASP A 63 -15.03 6.78 1.85
C ASP A 63 -13.86 7.68 2.25
N GLU A 64 -13.73 8.85 1.60
CA GLU A 64 -12.64 9.79 1.87
C GLU A 64 -12.79 10.51 3.22
N GLU A 65 -13.99 10.54 3.80
CA GLU A 65 -14.23 11.15 5.12
C GLU A 65 -13.75 10.25 6.28
N ALA A 66 -13.56 8.96 6.01
CA ALA A 66 -13.19 7.95 6.99
C ALA A 66 -11.72 7.49 6.90
N LEU A 67 -10.87 8.26 6.23
CA LEU A 67 -9.43 7.97 6.10
C LEU A 67 -8.66 8.35 7.38
N GLU A 68 -7.53 7.68 7.61
CA GLU A 68 -6.62 7.99 8.73
C GLU A 68 -5.73 9.22 8.42
N SER A 69 -5.65 9.61 7.14
CA SER A 69 -5.01 10.85 6.71
C SER A 69 -5.52 11.28 5.33
N SER A 70 -5.05 12.43 4.83
CA SER A 70 -5.54 13.05 3.60
C SER A 70 -5.20 12.34 2.29
N ARG A 71 -4.39 11.27 2.32
CA ARG A 71 -3.94 10.55 1.11
C ARG A 71 -3.47 9.13 1.42
N PRO A 72 -3.34 8.24 0.42
CA PRO A 72 -2.60 7.00 0.61
C PRO A 72 -1.10 7.26 0.84
N TRP A 73 -0.49 6.51 1.76
CA TRP A 73 0.95 6.58 2.07
C TRP A 73 1.74 5.39 1.54
N VAL A 74 1.07 4.27 1.25
CA VAL A 74 1.71 3.10 0.66
C VAL A 74 2.41 3.43 -0.66
N ARG A 75 3.50 2.71 -0.95
CA ARG A 75 4.17 2.76 -2.25
C ARG A 75 3.42 2.01 -3.32
N ALA A 76 2.79 0.90 -2.96
CA ALA A 76 1.96 0.11 -3.86
C ALA A 76 1.06 -0.88 -3.09
N VAL A 77 0.08 -1.44 -3.79
CA VAL A 77 -0.91 -2.39 -3.23
C VAL A 77 -0.89 -3.72 -3.97
N VAL A 78 -0.90 -4.84 -3.24
CA VAL A 78 -0.98 -6.20 -3.80
C VAL A 78 -2.16 -6.94 -3.19
N VAL A 79 -3.07 -7.42 -4.04
CA VAL A 79 -4.28 -8.16 -3.63
C VAL A 79 -4.43 -9.44 -4.45
N ASP A 80 -5.24 -10.38 -3.97
CA ASP A 80 -5.58 -11.58 -4.74
C ASP A 80 -6.65 -11.26 -5.79
N SER A 81 -7.79 -10.70 -5.35
CA SER A 81 -8.86 -10.17 -6.20
C SER A 81 -9.11 -8.69 -5.90
N LEU A 82 -9.18 -7.89 -6.96
CA LEU A 82 -9.60 -6.49 -6.88
C LEU A 82 -11.06 -6.38 -7.34
N GLU A 83 -11.90 -5.92 -6.44
CA GLU A 83 -13.32 -5.64 -6.69
C GLU A 83 -13.52 -4.16 -7.05
N ASP A 84 -14.49 -3.87 -7.92
CA ASP A 84 -14.87 -2.49 -8.30
C ASP A 84 -16.11 -2.03 -7.52
N GLY A 85 -16.09 -2.19 -6.20
CA GLY A 85 -17.15 -1.73 -5.30
C GLY A 85 -17.22 -0.21 -5.23
N ARG A 86 -18.44 0.34 -5.13
CA ARG A 86 -18.71 1.80 -5.16
C ARG A 86 -19.77 2.24 -4.15
N SER A 87 -20.07 1.40 -3.16
CA SER A 87 -21.13 1.70 -2.18
C SER A 87 -20.81 2.87 -1.26
N LEU A 88 -19.52 3.17 -1.04
CA LEU A 88 -19.07 4.25 -0.15
C LEU A 88 -18.42 5.43 -0.90
N GLY A 89 -18.39 5.43 -2.24
CA GLY A 89 -17.77 6.49 -3.01
C GLY A 89 -17.10 5.99 -4.29
N THR A 90 -15.87 6.45 -4.53
CA THR A 90 -15.06 6.03 -5.67
C THR A 90 -14.60 4.58 -5.50
N SER A 91 -14.30 3.89 -6.59
CA SER A 91 -13.75 2.55 -6.47
C SER A 91 -12.30 2.60 -6.01
N LEU A 92 -11.83 1.53 -5.37
CA LEU A 92 -10.45 1.47 -4.87
C LEU A 92 -9.42 1.67 -5.99
N GLY A 93 -9.64 1.05 -7.15
CA GLY A 93 -8.73 1.18 -8.28
C GLY A 93 -8.70 2.60 -8.87
N GLU A 94 -9.83 3.31 -8.88
CA GLU A 94 -9.88 4.72 -9.30
C GLU A 94 -9.17 5.63 -8.30
N TRP A 95 -9.45 5.44 -7.00
CA TRP A 95 -8.80 6.21 -5.94
C TRP A 95 -7.29 6.03 -5.94
N LEU A 96 -6.78 4.78 -6.04
CA LEU A 96 -5.34 4.52 -6.16
C LEU A 96 -4.74 5.15 -7.42
N SER A 97 -5.47 5.11 -8.55
CA SER A 97 -5.02 5.75 -9.80
C SER A 97 -4.94 7.27 -9.67
N LEU A 98 -5.84 7.91 -8.91
CA LEU A 98 -5.85 9.35 -8.70
C LEU A 98 -4.58 9.85 -7.98
N PHE A 99 -4.05 9.02 -7.07
CA PHE A 99 -2.83 9.32 -6.30
C PHE A 99 -1.56 8.70 -6.90
N ASP A 100 -1.62 8.22 -8.14
CA ASP A 100 -0.51 7.57 -8.84
C ASP A 100 0.10 6.39 -8.04
N ILE A 101 -0.72 5.67 -7.26
CA ILE A 101 -0.28 4.50 -6.51
C ILE A 101 -0.41 3.26 -7.39
N PRO A 102 0.68 2.54 -7.72
CA PRO A 102 0.61 1.29 -8.44
C PRO A 102 -0.11 0.22 -7.64
N PHE A 103 -0.88 -0.61 -8.32
CA PHE A 103 -1.58 -1.73 -7.69
C PHE A 103 -1.65 -2.96 -8.59
N MET A 104 -1.60 -4.12 -7.95
CA MET A 104 -1.55 -5.43 -8.58
C MET A 104 -2.59 -6.37 -7.96
N TRP A 105 -3.24 -7.16 -8.80
CA TRP A 105 -4.20 -8.20 -8.44
C TRP A 105 -4.00 -9.47 -9.26
N GLY A 106 -4.75 -10.53 -8.96
CA GLY A 106 -4.66 -11.82 -9.64
C GLY A 106 -3.39 -12.59 -9.29
N VAL A 107 -2.83 -12.34 -8.10
CA VAL A 107 -1.60 -12.94 -7.61
C VAL A 107 -1.84 -13.73 -6.32
N ASP A 108 -1.14 -14.85 -6.15
CA ASP A 108 -1.19 -15.66 -4.92
C ASP A 108 -0.52 -14.93 -3.75
N THR A 109 -1.26 -14.02 -3.14
CA THR A 109 -0.84 -13.24 -1.97
C THR A 109 -0.45 -14.13 -0.79
N ARG A 110 -1.08 -15.30 -0.66
CA ARG A 110 -0.77 -16.26 0.41
C ARG A 110 0.65 -16.81 0.27
N SER A 111 1.08 -17.11 -0.96
CA SER A 111 2.45 -17.57 -1.22
C SER A 111 3.49 -16.48 -0.92
N ILE A 112 3.21 -15.22 -1.30
CA ILE A 112 4.06 -14.06 -0.97
C ILE A 112 4.17 -13.91 0.55
N ILE A 113 3.04 -13.92 1.27
CA ILE A 113 2.98 -13.77 2.72
C ILE A 113 3.76 -14.88 3.44
N ARG A 114 3.60 -16.14 3.00
CA ARG A 114 4.36 -17.27 3.56
C ARG A 114 5.86 -17.07 3.36
N HIS A 115 6.26 -16.55 2.22
CA HIS A 115 7.66 -16.30 1.89
C HIS A 115 8.27 -15.24 2.81
N ILE A 116 7.68 -14.04 2.88
CA ILE A 116 8.18 -12.95 3.75
C ILE A 116 8.10 -13.32 5.24
N ARG A 117 7.10 -14.10 5.68
CA ARG A 117 7.07 -14.62 7.07
C ARG A 117 8.25 -15.53 7.40
N SER A 118 8.79 -16.26 6.41
CA SER A 118 9.91 -17.18 6.61
C SER A 118 11.28 -16.50 6.57
N LYS A 119 11.39 -15.39 5.83
CA LYS A 119 12.65 -14.66 5.60
C LYS A 119 12.80 -13.41 6.46
N GLY A 120 11.70 -12.90 7.02
CA GLY A 120 11.64 -11.56 7.59
C GLY A 120 11.21 -10.54 6.53
N ALA A 121 11.18 -9.27 6.92
CA ALA A 121 10.85 -8.19 5.99
C ALA A 121 11.88 -8.15 4.85
N LEU A 122 11.40 -8.14 3.61
CA LEU A 122 12.20 -8.08 2.40
C LEU A 122 11.89 -6.80 1.64
N MET A 123 12.90 -6.21 1.03
CA MET A 123 12.67 -5.21 -0.01
C MET A 123 12.06 -5.88 -1.24
N GLY A 124 11.20 -5.15 -1.94
CA GLY A 124 10.64 -5.61 -3.21
C GLY A 124 10.17 -4.45 -4.07
N CYS A 125 9.76 -4.79 -5.29
CA CYS A 125 9.17 -3.86 -6.23
C CYS A 125 7.94 -4.45 -6.90
N ILE A 126 7.02 -3.59 -7.30
CA ILE A 126 6.03 -3.89 -8.34
C ILE A 126 6.47 -3.18 -9.61
N THR A 127 6.44 -3.87 -10.75
CA THR A 127 6.84 -3.34 -12.06
C THR A 127 6.01 -3.97 -13.17
N PRO A 128 5.76 -3.27 -14.30
CA PRO A 128 5.30 -3.93 -15.52
C PRO A 128 6.26 -5.06 -15.93
N SER A 129 5.69 -6.19 -16.36
CA SER A 129 6.47 -7.36 -16.74
C SER A 129 7.44 -7.05 -17.88
N GLY A 130 8.67 -7.56 -17.77
CA GLY A 130 9.70 -7.40 -18.80
C GLY A 130 10.49 -6.08 -18.77
N GLU A 131 10.17 -5.13 -17.90
CA GLU A 131 10.97 -3.90 -17.74
C GLU A 131 12.30 -4.14 -17.00
N GLY A 132 12.46 -5.30 -16.35
CA GLY A 132 13.71 -5.70 -15.70
C GLY A 132 14.11 -4.77 -14.56
N PHE A 133 13.63 -5.04 -13.34
CA PHE A 133 13.93 -4.22 -12.18
C PHE A 133 14.90 -4.92 -11.22
N THR A 134 15.91 -4.18 -10.74
CA THR A 134 16.78 -4.64 -9.65
C THR A 134 16.31 -3.99 -8.35
N VAL A 135 15.85 -4.81 -7.40
CA VAL A 135 15.43 -4.32 -6.09
C VAL A 135 16.64 -3.73 -5.37
N MET A 136 16.57 -2.44 -5.05
CA MET A 136 17.58 -1.75 -4.28
C MET A 136 17.35 -1.98 -2.79
N GLY A 137 18.42 -1.93 -2.00
CA GLY A 137 18.31 -2.03 -0.54
C GLY A 137 17.48 -0.89 0.08
N LYS A 138 17.09 -1.07 1.34
CA LYS A 138 16.28 -0.10 2.09
C LYS A 138 16.93 1.29 2.11
N GLU A 139 16.17 2.31 1.70
CA GLU A 139 16.62 3.70 1.79
C GLU A 139 16.85 4.07 3.26
N ARG A 140 17.98 4.73 3.53
CA ARG A 140 18.31 5.26 4.86
C ARG A 140 17.68 6.65 5.01
N GLY A 141 16.37 6.68 5.22
CA GLY A 141 15.59 7.88 5.57
C GLY A 141 15.14 7.87 7.02
N HIS A 142 14.51 8.96 7.47
CA HIS A 142 13.81 9.01 8.75
C HIS A 142 12.30 9.09 8.47
N PRO A 143 11.58 7.96 8.36
CA PRO A 143 10.21 7.94 7.84
C PRO A 143 9.26 8.90 8.55
N ALA A 144 9.44 9.10 9.86
CA ALA A 144 8.65 10.09 10.61
C ALA A 144 8.74 11.50 10.01
N ARG A 145 9.91 11.93 9.52
CA ARG A 145 10.08 13.26 8.91
C ARG A 145 9.31 13.40 7.59
N ASP A 146 9.16 12.30 6.85
CA ASP A 146 8.50 12.30 5.54
C ASP A 146 6.97 12.36 5.68
N VAL A 147 6.46 12.03 6.87
CA VAL A 147 5.01 12.02 7.20
C VAL A 147 4.60 13.12 8.18
N SER A 148 5.54 13.76 8.88
CA SER A 148 5.26 14.82 9.85
C SER A 148 4.75 16.09 9.18
N ILE A 149 3.83 16.79 9.87
CA ILE A 149 3.42 18.14 9.52
C ILE A 149 4.61 19.11 9.62
N ALA A 150 4.77 19.97 8.62
CA ALA A 150 5.88 20.94 8.57
C ALA A 150 5.67 22.13 9.53
N THR A 151 4.42 22.39 9.89
CA THR A 151 4.01 23.54 10.72
C THR A 151 3.02 23.08 11.77
N THR A 152 3.08 23.69 12.95
CA THR A 152 2.14 23.41 14.03
C THR A 152 0.71 23.70 13.60
N GLU A 153 -0.17 22.72 13.78
CA GLU A 153 -1.61 22.88 13.63
C GLU A 153 -2.27 22.78 15.01
N VAL A 154 -3.34 23.55 15.20
CA VAL A 154 -4.10 23.59 16.45
C VAL A 154 -5.50 23.08 16.19
N ILE A 155 -5.86 22.03 16.90
CA ILE A 155 -7.23 21.51 16.92
C ILE A 155 -7.89 22.06 18.18
N GLU A 156 -8.82 22.99 18.00
CA GLU A 156 -9.54 23.64 19.10
C GLU A 156 -10.45 22.65 19.84
N GLY A 157 -10.51 22.76 21.17
CA GLY A 157 -11.33 21.89 22.01
C GLY A 157 -11.44 22.39 23.45
N ALA A 158 -12.53 21.99 24.13
CA ALA A 158 -12.79 22.40 25.53
C ALA A 158 -11.96 21.64 26.58
N GLY A 159 -11.11 20.70 26.14
CA GLY A 159 -10.29 19.84 27.00
C GLY A 159 -8.94 20.45 27.38
N PRO A 160 -8.08 19.68 28.07
CA PRO A 160 -6.71 20.11 28.33
C PRO A 160 -5.92 20.27 27.02
N THR A 161 -4.97 21.19 27.01
CA THR A 161 -4.01 21.32 25.91
C THR A 161 -3.07 20.11 25.91
N ILE A 162 -3.06 19.36 24.80
CA ILE A 162 -2.19 18.21 24.59
C ILE A 162 -1.30 18.52 23.39
N VAL A 163 0.01 18.38 23.57
CA VAL A 163 0.96 18.44 22.45
C VAL A 163 1.17 17.03 21.94
N VAL A 164 0.84 16.81 20.67
CA VAL A 164 1.11 15.57 19.95
C VAL A 164 2.35 15.81 19.08
N VAL A 165 3.33 14.93 19.19
CA VAL A 165 4.61 14.99 18.46
C VAL A 165 4.70 13.81 17.50
#